data_AF-A0A954X6B4-F1
#
_entry.id   AF-A0A954X6B4-F1
#
_cell.length_a   1.000
_cell.length_b   1.000
_cell.length_c   1.000
_cell.angle_alpha   90.00
_cell.angle_beta   90.00
_cell.angle_gamma   90.00
#
_symmetry.space_group_name_H-M   'P 1'
#
loop_
_entity.id
_entity.type
_entity.pdbx_description
1 polymer ?
#
loop_
_entity_poly.entity_id
_entity_poly.type
_entity_poly.pdbx_seq_one_letter_code
_entity_poly.pdbx_strand_id
1 'polypeptide(L)'
;AASLFLSVDNEKTLDKELNETYGETLRDLQQKLSTSRSTTIRLRKLNLPPLVVKQIVRRVEKADPPAGDFKFAFPEVAAGGTLERRSFDLAQSDRSRGVLSASSAAEIIATAPETIDVYTAATKLAAVYRFDLWQLKDGLAGLYPDGQVPQTHLGPLAEQLERHTSHYTITEEEVEIALALVKPDGFQVQFDPDGTEVYTAEISYPVSRESLLVPVDRWHDNNPRDLGFHYTPYNFDSQPEADFFERLLRQLNLDLGEVDDIYFTGAFTSGNKTDFLIEYRDVAGKWRTYTPDFVIRRRDGRCLIVEIKMNSLETEIEQDLQRDDAGEPATTKEGRKAVALKRWTQLNPDQLKYQFVFASTTLPSGATDETLTFARQDDSK
;
A
#
# COMPACT_ATOMS: atom_id res chain seq x y z
N ALA A 1 22.92 -14.66 -9.78
CA ALA A 1 23.34 -13.48 -10.56
C ALA A 1 23.06 -13.74 -12.03
N ALA A 2 22.27 -12.89 -12.70
CA ALA A 2 22.05 -12.99 -14.14
C ALA A 2 23.03 -12.06 -14.84
N SER A 3 24.01 -12.64 -15.54
CA SER A 3 24.95 -11.89 -16.37
C SER A 3 24.39 -11.81 -17.79
N LEU A 4 23.87 -10.64 -18.18
CA LEU A 4 23.45 -10.40 -19.57
C LEU A 4 24.66 -9.91 -20.37
N PHE A 5 25.06 -10.68 -21.39
CA PHE A 5 26.08 -10.26 -22.35
C PHE A 5 25.37 -9.64 -23.55
N LEU A 6 25.48 -8.32 -23.70
CA LEU A 6 24.92 -7.56 -24.82
C LEU A 6 26.01 -7.31 -25.87
N SER A 7 25.64 -7.41 -27.14
CA SER A 7 26.47 -6.91 -28.24
C SER A 7 26.39 -5.38 -28.31
N VAL A 8 27.47 -4.74 -28.75
CA VAL A 8 27.59 -3.27 -28.86
C VAL A 8 26.45 -2.64 -29.68
N ASP A 9 25.91 -3.38 -30.65
CA ASP A 9 24.81 -2.92 -31.50
C ASP A 9 23.45 -2.95 -30.78
N ASN A 10 23.26 -3.87 -29.83
CA ASN A 10 22.04 -3.97 -29.04
C ASN A 10 22.03 -3.01 -27.84
N GLU A 11 23.21 -2.59 -27.38
CA GLU A 11 23.36 -1.63 -26.28
C GLU A 11 22.69 -0.30 -26.62
N LYS A 12 22.96 0.26 -27.81
CA LYS A 12 22.38 1.55 -28.23
C LYS A 12 20.86 1.53 -28.37
N THR A 13 20.32 0.41 -28.85
CA THR A 13 18.87 0.24 -29.02
C THR A 13 18.19 0.14 -27.65
N LEU A 14 18.76 -0.64 -26.74
CA LEU A 14 18.23 -0.78 -25.37
C LEU A 14 18.37 0.52 -24.57
N ASP A 15 19.47 1.26 -24.74
CA ASP A 15 19.70 2.56 -24.08
C ASP A 15 18.66 3.60 -24.54
N LYS A 16 18.33 3.59 -25.83
CA LYS A 16 17.30 4.45 -26.41
C LYS A 16 15.91 4.11 -25.85
N GLU A 17 15.55 2.83 -25.82
CA GLU A 17 14.25 2.37 -25.29
C GLU A 17 14.10 2.64 -23.78
N LEU A 18 15.18 2.47 -23.00
CA LEU A 18 15.20 2.79 -21.57
C LEU A 18 15.03 4.29 -21.32
N ASN A 19 15.69 5.13 -22.13
CA ASN A 19 15.55 6.57 -22.01
C ASN A 19 14.16 7.05 -22.46
N GLU A 20 13.61 6.47 -23.52
CA GLU A 20 12.26 6.82 -24.02
C GLU A 20 11.14 6.36 -23.08
N THR A 21 11.31 5.21 -22.41
CA THR A 21 10.27 4.64 -21.54
C THR A 21 10.39 5.09 -20.08
N TYR A 22 11.62 5.31 -19.60
CA TYR A 22 11.90 5.53 -18.18
C TYR A 22 12.78 6.76 -17.91
N GLY A 23 13.32 7.43 -18.94
CA GLY A 23 14.23 8.57 -18.75
C GLY A 23 15.57 8.19 -18.13
N GLU A 24 15.95 6.90 -18.17
CA GLU A 24 17.20 6.38 -17.59
C GLU A 24 18.09 5.77 -18.68
N THR A 25 19.40 5.82 -18.49
CA THR A 25 20.36 5.15 -19.37
C THR A 25 20.89 3.85 -18.75
N LEU A 26 21.39 2.94 -19.59
CA LEU A 26 22.15 1.76 -19.20
C LEU A 26 23.33 2.14 -18.29
N ARG A 27 23.94 3.30 -18.52
CA ARG A 27 25.02 3.83 -17.68
C ARG A 27 24.52 4.21 -16.29
N ASP A 28 23.35 4.81 -16.16
CA ASP A 28 22.73 5.12 -14.86
C ASP A 28 22.38 3.84 -14.09
N LEU A 29 21.85 2.83 -14.79
CA LEU A 29 21.57 1.50 -14.24
C LEU A 29 22.87 0.80 -13.80
N GLN A 30 23.95 0.88 -14.59
CA GLN A 30 25.26 0.34 -14.24
C GLN A 30 25.92 1.11 -13.09
N GLN A 31 25.75 2.43 -12.98
CA GLN A 31 26.24 3.23 -11.86
C GLN A 31 25.49 2.92 -10.56
N LYS A 32 24.16 2.75 -10.64
CA LYS A 32 23.30 2.25 -9.54
C LYS A 32 23.73 0.85 -9.09
N LEU A 33 24.07 -0.04 -10.04
CA LEU A 33 24.63 -1.36 -9.73
C LEU A 33 26.03 -1.26 -9.09
N SER A 34 26.89 -0.35 -9.55
CA SER A 34 28.28 -0.19 -9.06
C SER A 34 28.43 0.42 -7.65
N THR A 35 27.34 0.98 -7.10
CA THR A 35 27.32 1.63 -5.77
C THR A 35 26.45 0.88 -4.75
N SER A 36 26.07 -0.36 -5.05
CA SER A 36 25.39 -1.26 -4.12
C SER A 36 26.39 -2.25 -3.50
N ARG A 37 26.21 -2.56 -2.22
CA ARG A 37 26.93 -3.63 -1.52
C ARG A 37 25.92 -4.67 -1.06
N SER A 38 26.39 -5.90 -0.88
CA SER A 38 25.62 -6.93 -0.20
C SER A 38 26.23 -7.24 1.16
N THR A 39 25.37 -7.64 2.09
CA THR A 39 25.79 -8.25 3.34
C THR A 39 24.85 -9.40 3.69
N THR A 40 25.31 -10.29 4.55
CA THR A 40 24.49 -11.39 5.07
C THR A 40 23.86 -10.96 6.38
N ILE A 41 22.53 -11.06 6.47
CA ILE A 41 21.83 -11.00 7.74
C ILE A 41 21.64 -12.40 8.30
N ARG A 42 21.68 -12.51 9.62
CA ARG A 42 21.48 -13.74 10.39
C ARG A 42 20.32 -13.56 11.37
N LEU A 43 19.37 -14.49 11.38
CA LEU A 43 18.35 -14.53 12.43
C LEU A 43 18.98 -14.91 13.78
N ARG A 44 18.59 -14.20 14.83
CA ARG A 44 18.98 -14.49 16.22
C ARG A 44 17.81 -15.05 17.02
N LYS A 45 16.62 -14.50 16.82
CA LYS A 45 15.39 -14.93 17.51
C LYS A 45 14.55 -15.69 16.48
N LEU A 46 14.34 -16.99 16.69
CA LEU A 46 13.62 -17.86 15.76
C LEU A 46 12.14 -18.03 16.15
N ASN A 47 11.87 -18.05 17.44
CA ASN A 47 10.52 -18.24 17.98
C ASN A 47 9.91 -16.88 18.30
N LEU A 48 9.69 -16.06 17.26
CA LEU A 48 8.93 -14.83 17.45
C LEU A 48 7.45 -15.19 17.54
N PRO A 49 6.77 -14.77 18.59
CA PRO A 49 5.33 -14.92 18.69
C PRO A 49 4.65 -14.10 17.59
N PRO A 50 3.64 -14.67 16.92
CA PRO A 50 2.98 -14.00 15.81
C PRO A 50 2.14 -12.81 16.29
N LEU A 51 1.92 -11.87 15.39
CA LEU A 51 0.96 -10.80 15.57
C LEU A 51 -0.43 -11.31 15.20
N VAL A 52 -1.31 -11.50 16.18
CA VAL A 52 -2.69 -11.91 15.94
C VAL A 52 -3.49 -10.67 15.56
N VAL A 53 -4.14 -10.69 14.41
CA VAL A 53 -4.96 -9.58 13.91
C VAL A 53 -6.24 -10.12 13.28
N LYS A 54 -7.32 -9.39 13.47
CA LYS A 54 -8.55 -9.50 12.70
C LYS A 54 -8.31 -8.96 11.30
N GLN A 55 -8.78 -9.70 10.31
CA GLN A 55 -8.77 -9.32 8.91
C GLN A 55 -10.11 -9.66 8.28
N ILE A 56 -10.60 -8.78 7.41
CA ILE A 56 -11.79 -9.05 6.60
C ILE A 56 -11.33 -9.85 5.38
N VAL A 57 -11.81 -11.09 5.27
CA VAL A 57 -11.58 -11.94 4.10
C VAL A 57 -12.85 -11.99 3.27
N ARG A 58 -12.68 -11.74 1.96
CA ARG A 58 -13.76 -11.88 0.98
C ARG A 58 -13.72 -13.27 0.39
N ARG A 59 -14.81 -14.01 0.56
CA ARG A 59 -14.99 -15.33 -0.03
C ARG A 59 -16.02 -15.24 -1.15
N VAL A 60 -15.65 -15.79 -2.29
CA VAL A 60 -16.54 -15.88 -3.46
C VAL A 60 -17.06 -17.31 -3.51
N GLU A 61 -18.36 -17.48 -3.33
CA GLU A 61 -19.02 -18.78 -3.39
C GLU A 61 -19.96 -18.82 -4.59
N LYS A 62 -20.02 -19.99 -5.24
CA LYS A 62 -20.95 -20.18 -6.35
C LYS A 62 -22.38 -20.09 -5.82
N ALA A 63 -23.18 -19.23 -6.43
CA ALA A 63 -24.60 -19.10 -6.15
C ALA A 63 -25.41 -19.83 -7.22
N ASP A 64 -26.63 -20.24 -6.87
CA ASP A 64 -27.58 -20.73 -7.86
C ASP A 64 -27.98 -19.59 -8.82
N PRO A 65 -28.31 -19.92 -10.09
CA PRO A 65 -28.79 -18.93 -11.03
C PRO A 65 -30.06 -18.25 -10.51
N PRO A 66 -30.19 -16.92 -10.68
CA PRO A 66 -31.41 -16.23 -10.28
C PRO A 66 -32.62 -16.84 -11.00
N ALA A 67 -33.71 -17.04 -10.26
CA ALA A 67 -34.94 -17.59 -10.81
C ALA A 67 -35.71 -16.51 -11.59
N GLY A 68 -35.94 -16.74 -12.89
CA GLY A 68 -36.77 -15.89 -13.74
C GLY A 68 -36.06 -15.39 -15.00
N ASP A 69 -36.83 -14.78 -15.90
CA ASP A 69 -36.29 -14.15 -17.11
C ASP A 69 -35.68 -12.78 -16.78
N PHE A 70 -34.51 -12.48 -17.33
CA PHE A 70 -33.87 -11.18 -17.18
C PHE A 70 -34.70 -10.06 -17.81
N LYS A 71 -34.85 -8.94 -17.09
CA LYS A 71 -35.45 -7.71 -17.61
C LYS A 71 -34.61 -6.52 -17.21
N PHE A 72 -34.34 -5.64 -18.17
CA PHE A 72 -33.66 -4.39 -17.91
C PHE A 72 -34.56 -3.41 -17.15
N ALA A 73 -33.96 -2.64 -16.26
CA ALA A 73 -34.50 -1.43 -15.66
C ALA A 73 -33.90 -0.20 -16.32
N PHE A 74 -34.66 0.89 -16.40
CA PHE A 74 -34.16 2.15 -16.97
C PHE A 74 -33.05 2.74 -16.08
N PRO A 75 -31.87 3.08 -16.62
CA PRO A 75 -30.78 3.65 -15.83
C PRO A 75 -31.11 5.04 -15.23
N GLU A 76 -30.75 5.25 -13.97
CA GLU A 76 -30.86 6.56 -13.29
C GLU A 76 -29.63 7.45 -13.55
N VAL A 77 -29.17 7.49 -14.80
CA VAL A 77 -28.02 8.31 -15.25
C VAL A 77 -28.50 9.25 -16.34
N ALA A 78 -27.94 10.45 -16.42
CA ALA A 78 -28.28 11.38 -17.48
C ALA A 78 -27.87 10.82 -18.86
N ALA A 79 -28.76 10.94 -19.85
CA ALA A 79 -28.50 10.52 -21.22
C ALA A 79 -27.41 11.38 -21.87
N GLY A 80 -27.40 12.68 -21.58
CA GLY A 80 -26.43 13.65 -22.10
C GLY A 80 -25.23 13.82 -21.17
N GLY A 81 -24.12 14.27 -21.75
CA GLY A 81 -22.96 14.72 -20.98
C GLY A 81 -23.12 16.15 -20.48
N THR A 82 -22.13 16.61 -19.71
CA THR A 82 -22.00 18.00 -19.30
C THR A 82 -20.64 18.54 -19.74
N LEU A 83 -20.62 19.76 -20.26
CA LEU A 83 -19.40 20.51 -20.54
C LEU A 83 -19.28 21.65 -19.53
N GLU A 84 -18.08 21.81 -18.98
CA GLU A 84 -17.77 22.94 -18.11
C GLU A 84 -17.13 24.06 -18.95
N ARG A 85 -17.84 25.17 -19.13
CA ARG A 85 -17.29 26.37 -19.75
C ARG A 85 -16.65 27.24 -18.67
N ARG A 86 -15.34 27.49 -18.79
CA ARG A 86 -14.61 28.48 -18.00
C ARG A 86 -14.05 29.56 -18.91
N SER A 87 -14.38 30.81 -18.59
CA SER A 87 -13.81 31.99 -19.26
C SER A 87 -12.65 32.53 -18.43
N PHE A 88 -11.53 32.82 -19.10
CA PHE A 88 -10.34 33.39 -18.47
C PHE A 88 -9.97 34.71 -19.15
N ASP A 89 -9.72 35.73 -18.35
CA ASP A 89 -9.19 37.01 -18.81
C ASP A 89 -7.68 37.10 -18.53
N LEU A 90 -6.98 37.87 -19.36
CA LEU A 90 -5.58 38.23 -19.15
C LEU A 90 -5.48 39.23 -17.99
N ALA A 91 -4.95 38.79 -16.86
CA ALA A 91 -4.61 39.68 -15.75
C ALA A 91 -3.09 39.87 -15.71
N GLN A 92 -2.63 41.08 -16.04
CA GLN A 92 -1.27 41.49 -15.72
C GLN A 92 -1.18 41.74 -14.21
N SER A 93 -0.47 40.86 -13.50
CA SER A 93 -0.09 41.06 -12.11
C SER A 93 1.39 40.68 -11.94
N ASP A 94 2.20 41.64 -11.50
CA ASP A 94 3.65 41.50 -11.27
C ASP A 94 4.02 40.59 -10.08
N ARG A 95 3.07 39.88 -9.45
CA ARG A 95 3.31 39.11 -8.22
C ARG A 95 2.70 37.72 -8.15
N SER A 96 2.12 37.19 -9.22
CA SER A 96 1.63 35.80 -9.25
C SER A 96 1.96 35.11 -10.57
N ARG A 97 2.46 33.88 -10.51
CA ARG A 97 2.93 33.03 -11.63
C ARG A 97 1.85 32.64 -12.68
N GLY A 98 0.66 33.22 -12.65
CA GLY A 98 -0.44 32.94 -13.57
C GLY A 98 -0.86 34.18 -14.35
N VAL A 99 -0.83 34.11 -15.67
CA VAL A 99 -1.21 35.20 -16.61
C VAL A 99 -2.73 35.26 -16.83
N LEU A 100 -3.47 34.23 -16.41
CA LEU A 100 -4.90 34.06 -16.63
C LEU A 100 -5.66 34.05 -15.30
N SER A 101 -6.70 34.87 -15.19
CA SER A 101 -7.66 34.86 -14.08
C SER A 101 -9.05 34.46 -14.59
N ALA A 102 -9.73 33.52 -13.92
CA ALA A 102 -11.08 33.15 -14.28
C ALA A 102 -12.02 34.36 -14.14
N SER A 103 -12.71 34.73 -15.21
CA SER A 103 -13.53 35.95 -15.29
C SER A 103 -14.99 35.73 -14.93
N SER A 104 -15.42 34.48 -14.80
CA SER A 104 -16.77 34.11 -14.35
C SER A 104 -16.77 32.72 -13.69
N ALA A 105 -17.83 32.44 -12.94
CA ALA A 105 -18.08 31.10 -12.41
C ALA A 105 -18.24 30.10 -13.57
N ALA A 106 -17.80 28.87 -13.35
CA ALA A 106 -17.93 27.81 -14.32
C ALA A 106 -19.41 27.57 -14.67
N GLU A 107 -19.70 27.54 -15.96
CA GLU A 107 -21.05 27.31 -16.47
C GLU A 107 -21.15 25.89 -17.02
N ILE A 108 -22.12 25.13 -16.52
CA ILE A 108 -22.36 23.75 -16.96
C ILE A 108 -23.33 23.78 -18.15
N ILE A 109 -22.87 23.29 -19.30
CA ILE A 109 -23.65 23.19 -20.53
C ILE A 109 -24.03 21.72 -20.73
N ALA A 110 -25.32 21.42 -20.80
CA ALA A 110 -25.79 20.08 -21.15
C ALA A 110 -25.52 19.81 -22.64
N THR A 111 -24.95 18.66 -22.96
CA THR A 111 -24.73 18.23 -24.35
C THR A 111 -25.82 17.26 -24.81
N ALA A 112 -26.05 17.24 -26.12
CA ALA A 112 -26.91 16.21 -26.71
C ALA A 112 -26.32 14.82 -26.45
N PRO A 113 -27.15 13.82 -26.14
CA PRO A 113 -26.69 12.46 -25.89
C PRO A 113 -26.09 11.86 -27.16
N GLU A 114 -24.90 11.26 -27.06
CA GLU A 114 -24.43 10.36 -28.09
C GLU A 114 -25.18 9.03 -27.96
N THR A 115 -25.90 8.65 -29.01
CA THR A 115 -26.71 7.42 -29.01
C THR A 115 -26.15 6.38 -29.96
N ILE A 116 -26.47 5.12 -29.69
CA ILE A 116 -26.31 4.00 -30.63
C ILE A 116 -27.65 3.32 -30.81
N ASP A 117 -27.84 2.62 -31.93
CA ASP A 117 -29.07 1.87 -32.14
C ASP A 117 -29.18 0.66 -31.19
N VAL A 118 -30.41 0.25 -30.90
CA VAL A 118 -30.71 -0.89 -30.01
C VAL A 118 -30.03 -2.18 -30.44
N TYR A 119 -29.90 -2.44 -31.75
CA TYR A 119 -29.27 -3.67 -32.23
C TYR A 119 -27.77 -3.67 -31.96
N THR A 120 -27.08 -2.54 -32.20
CA THR A 120 -25.67 -2.37 -31.85
C THR A 120 -25.45 -2.48 -30.34
N ALA A 121 -26.31 -1.87 -29.52
CA ALA A 121 -26.25 -1.99 -28.07
C ALA A 121 -26.41 -3.45 -27.60
N ALA A 122 -27.43 -4.15 -28.10
CA ALA A 122 -27.68 -5.56 -27.79
C ALA A 122 -26.50 -6.46 -28.22
N THR A 123 -25.92 -6.22 -29.39
CA THR A 123 -24.76 -6.97 -29.90
C THR A 123 -23.54 -6.79 -29.01
N LYS A 124 -23.25 -5.55 -28.58
CA LYS A 124 -22.13 -5.25 -27.66
C LYS A 124 -22.30 -5.98 -26.33
N LEU A 125 -23.49 -5.93 -25.74
CA LEU A 125 -23.79 -6.58 -24.46
C LEU A 125 -23.77 -8.12 -24.59
N ALA A 126 -24.37 -8.68 -25.64
CA ALA A 126 -24.40 -10.12 -25.88
C ALA A 126 -23.00 -10.71 -26.05
N ALA A 127 -22.10 -10.00 -26.75
CA ALA A 127 -20.73 -10.44 -26.97
C ALA A 127 -19.92 -10.54 -25.67
N VAL A 128 -20.12 -9.60 -24.75
CA VAL A 128 -19.40 -9.55 -23.47
C VAL A 128 -19.98 -10.57 -22.48
N TYR A 129 -21.30 -10.58 -22.30
CA TYR A 129 -21.98 -11.37 -21.27
C TYR A 129 -22.44 -12.75 -21.74
N ARG A 130 -22.18 -13.10 -23.00
CA ARG A 130 -22.59 -14.37 -23.64
C ARG A 130 -24.08 -14.66 -23.45
N PHE A 131 -24.89 -13.60 -23.48
CA PHE A 131 -26.34 -13.66 -23.32
C PHE A 131 -27.04 -13.75 -24.68
N ASP A 132 -28.30 -14.19 -24.71
CA ASP A 132 -29.06 -14.29 -25.95
C ASP A 132 -29.32 -12.89 -26.56
N LEU A 133 -28.91 -12.71 -27.81
CA LEU A 133 -29.01 -11.43 -28.53
C LEU A 133 -30.45 -10.92 -28.65
N TRP A 134 -31.39 -11.83 -28.94
CA TRP A 134 -32.78 -11.44 -29.21
C TRP A 134 -33.48 -11.03 -27.92
N GLN A 135 -33.23 -11.72 -26.81
CA GLN A 135 -33.72 -11.31 -25.50
C GLN A 135 -33.22 -9.91 -25.09
N LEU A 136 -31.93 -9.62 -25.31
CA LEU A 136 -31.39 -8.29 -25.02
C LEU A 136 -32.00 -7.22 -25.93
N LYS A 137 -32.09 -7.50 -27.22
CA LYS A 137 -32.65 -6.56 -28.21
C LYS A 137 -34.11 -6.23 -27.88
N ASP A 138 -34.93 -7.22 -27.57
CA ASP A 138 -36.35 -7.02 -27.25
C ASP A 138 -36.52 -6.27 -25.93
N GLY A 139 -35.70 -6.59 -24.92
CA GLY A 139 -35.67 -5.85 -23.65
C GLY A 139 -35.27 -4.38 -23.81
N LEU A 140 -34.24 -4.10 -24.62
CA LEU A 140 -33.81 -2.73 -24.91
C LEU A 140 -34.82 -1.97 -25.76
N ALA A 141 -35.45 -2.62 -26.75
CA ALA A 141 -36.47 -2.00 -27.59
C ALA A 141 -37.70 -1.58 -26.75
N GLY A 142 -38.05 -2.34 -25.71
CA GLY A 142 -39.10 -1.97 -24.76
C GLY A 142 -38.76 -0.74 -23.91
N LEU A 143 -37.49 -0.54 -23.57
CA LEU A 143 -37.01 0.61 -22.78
C LEU A 143 -36.75 1.86 -23.61
N TYR A 144 -36.38 1.69 -24.88
CA TYR A 144 -36.05 2.76 -25.80
C TYR A 144 -36.92 2.65 -27.06
N PRO A 145 -38.18 3.13 -27.02
CA PRO A 145 -39.13 3.02 -28.13
C PRO A 145 -38.64 3.69 -29.42
N ASP A 146 -37.81 4.73 -29.30
CA ASP A 146 -37.21 5.46 -30.42
C ASP A 146 -36.04 4.70 -31.07
N GLY A 147 -35.68 3.52 -30.55
CA GLY A 147 -34.63 2.67 -31.10
C GLY A 147 -33.21 3.17 -30.84
N GLN A 148 -33.04 4.21 -30.03
CA GLN A 148 -31.77 4.85 -29.71
C GLN A 148 -31.44 4.72 -28.22
N VAL A 149 -30.26 4.19 -27.91
CA VAL A 149 -29.74 4.01 -26.55
C VAL A 149 -28.60 4.99 -26.33
N PRO A 150 -28.69 5.89 -25.33
CA PRO A 150 -27.57 6.75 -24.93
C PRO A 150 -26.35 5.92 -24.53
N GLN A 151 -25.16 6.29 -25.00
CA GLN A 151 -23.94 5.56 -24.66
C GLN A 151 -23.65 5.56 -23.16
N THR A 152 -24.03 6.62 -22.44
CA THR A 152 -23.90 6.72 -20.97
C THR A 152 -24.71 5.66 -20.23
N HIS A 153 -25.78 5.13 -20.85
CA HIS A 153 -26.63 4.11 -20.26
C HIS A 153 -26.05 2.69 -20.42
N LEU A 154 -25.08 2.48 -21.31
CA LEU A 154 -24.53 1.15 -21.57
C LEU A 154 -23.81 0.56 -20.35
N GLY A 155 -23.06 1.36 -19.59
CA GLY A 155 -22.41 0.92 -18.35
C GLY A 155 -23.42 0.40 -17.31
N PRO A 156 -24.42 1.21 -16.93
CA PRO A 156 -25.48 0.76 -16.03
C PRO A 156 -26.29 -0.44 -16.52
N LEU A 157 -26.59 -0.53 -17.82
CA LEU A 157 -27.27 -1.70 -18.40
C LEU A 157 -26.39 -2.95 -18.34
N ALA A 158 -25.09 -2.80 -18.59
CA ALA A 158 -24.10 -3.85 -18.47
C ALA A 158 -23.99 -4.34 -17.02
N GLU A 159 -23.97 -3.45 -16.03
CA GLU A 159 -24.00 -3.83 -14.61
C GLU A 159 -25.25 -4.64 -14.22
N GLN A 160 -26.42 -4.34 -14.79
CA GLN A 160 -27.63 -5.13 -14.55
C GLN A 160 -27.49 -6.56 -15.09
N LEU A 161 -26.90 -6.71 -16.29
CA LEU A 161 -26.61 -8.02 -16.86
C LEU A 161 -25.57 -8.78 -16.05
N GLU A 162 -24.53 -8.09 -15.58
CA GLU A 162 -23.52 -8.68 -14.70
C GLU A 162 -24.16 -9.27 -13.45
N ARG A 163 -25.02 -8.51 -12.76
CA ARG A 163 -25.71 -9.00 -11.55
C ARG A 163 -26.60 -10.22 -11.82
N HIS A 164 -27.18 -10.32 -13.01
CA HIS A 164 -28.02 -11.46 -13.38
C HIS A 164 -27.20 -12.70 -13.79
N THR A 165 -26.07 -12.47 -14.47
CA THR A 165 -25.19 -13.54 -14.96
C THR A 165 -24.12 -13.96 -13.96
N SER A 166 -23.85 -13.15 -12.92
CA SER A 166 -22.92 -13.46 -11.84
C SER A 166 -23.52 -14.50 -10.89
N HIS A 167 -23.23 -15.77 -11.15
CA HIS A 167 -23.60 -16.89 -10.29
C HIS A 167 -22.64 -17.04 -9.11
N TYR A 168 -22.36 -15.95 -8.40
CA TYR A 168 -21.58 -15.97 -7.18
C TYR A 168 -22.14 -14.99 -6.16
N THR A 169 -21.97 -15.33 -4.89
CA THR A 169 -22.17 -14.42 -3.77
C THR A 169 -20.81 -14.13 -3.16
N ILE A 170 -20.58 -12.87 -2.81
CA ILE A 170 -19.41 -12.45 -2.03
C ILE A 170 -19.85 -12.39 -0.58
N THR A 171 -19.27 -13.21 0.27
CA THR A 171 -19.42 -13.11 1.72
C THR A 171 -18.16 -12.52 2.32
N GLU A 172 -18.32 -11.53 3.20
CA GLU A 172 -17.22 -10.97 3.98
C GLU A 172 -17.24 -11.63 5.36
N GLU A 173 -16.10 -12.17 5.78
CA GLU A 173 -15.91 -12.80 7.09
C GLU A 173 -14.76 -12.11 7.82
N GLU A 174 -14.97 -11.77 9.09
CA GLU A 174 -13.90 -11.33 9.98
C GLU A 174 -13.22 -12.57 10.57
N VAL A 175 -11.95 -12.75 10.24
CA VAL A 175 -11.14 -13.89 10.72
C VAL A 175 -9.94 -13.38 11.51
N GLU A 176 -9.57 -14.10 12.56
CA GLU A 176 -8.32 -13.85 13.28
C GLU A 176 -7.18 -14.64 12.61
N ILE A 177 -6.14 -13.92 12.20
CA ILE A 177 -4.96 -14.46 11.52
C ILE A 177 -3.74 -14.17 12.37
N ALA A 178 -2.89 -15.19 12.56
CA ALA A 178 -1.60 -15.06 13.20
C ALA A 178 -0.52 -14.75 12.15
N LEU A 179 -0.01 -13.52 12.14
CA LEU A 179 1.01 -13.07 11.19
C LEU A 179 2.41 -13.26 11.79
N ALA A 180 3.23 -14.07 11.15
CA ALA A 180 4.62 -14.23 11.56
C ALA A 180 5.44 -12.98 11.18
N LEU A 181 6.03 -12.30 12.17
CA LEU A 181 6.98 -11.22 11.92
C LEU A 181 8.22 -11.72 11.16
N VAL A 182 8.63 -12.97 11.43
CA VAL A 182 9.70 -13.69 10.74
C VAL A 182 9.30 -15.14 10.49
N LYS A 183 9.64 -15.64 9.30
CA LYS A 183 9.45 -17.03 8.87
C LYS A 183 10.83 -17.64 8.58
N PRO A 184 11.41 -18.42 9.51
CA PRO A 184 12.72 -19.04 9.32
C PRO A 184 12.84 -19.86 8.03
N ASP A 185 11.77 -20.53 7.60
CA ASP A 185 11.71 -21.30 6.34
C ASP A 185 12.00 -20.46 5.08
N GLY A 186 11.88 -19.14 5.16
CA GLY A 186 12.22 -18.20 4.09
C GLY A 186 13.71 -17.86 3.99
N PHE A 187 14.54 -18.39 4.89
CA PHE A 187 15.97 -18.13 5.00
C PHE A 187 16.80 -19.34 4.58
N GLN A 188 18.05 -19.11 4.23
CA GLN A 188 19.02 -20.16 3.94
C GLN A 188 19.57 -20.71 5.24
N VAL A 189 19.46 -22.03 5.43
CA VAL A 189 20.07 -22.73 6.55
C VAL A 189 21.56 -22.92 6.29
N GLN A 190 22.38 -22.47 7.24
CA GLN A 190 23.81 -22.74 7.31
C GLN A 190 24.14 -23.34 8.68
N PHE A 191 25.37 -23.80 8.87
CA PHE A 191 25.83 -24.34 10.14
C PHE A 191 27.07 -23.56 10.58
N ASP A 192 27.05 -23.06 11.82
CA ASP A 192 28.24 -22.50 12.45
C ASP A 192 29.30 -23.60 12.69
N PRO A 193 30.58 -23.24 12.90
CA PRO A 193 31.65 -24.22 13.15
C PRO A 193 31.41 -25.14 14.36
N ASP A 194 30.53 -24.74 15.27
CA ASP A 194 30.09 -25.50 16.45
C ASP A 194 28.94 -26.48 16.15
N GLY A 195 28.42 -26.51 14.92
CA GLY A 195 27.31 -27.34 14.49
C GLY A 195 25.93 -26.73 14.72
N THR A 196 25.84 -25.48 15.16
CA THR A 196 24.56 -24.78 15.38
C THR A 196 23.93 -24.39 14.05
N GLU A 197 22.64 -24.71 13.86
CA GLU A 197 21.87 -24.24 12.70
C GLU A 197 21.65 -22.72 12.76
N VAL A 198 21.97 -22.04 11.66
CA VAL A 198 21.81 -20.59 11.52
C VAL A 198 21.03 -20.26 10.26
N TYR A 199 20.12 -19.30 10.38
CA TYR A 199 19.23 -18.89 9.29
C TYR A 199 19.71 -17.56 8.75
N THR A 200 20.02 -17.52 7.46
CA THR A 200 20.70 -16.39 6.82
C THR A 200 20.00 -15.92 5.55
N ALA A 201 20.15 -14.66 5.20
CA ALA A 201 19.73 -14.12 3.92
C ALA A 201 20.71 -13.04 3.45
N GLU A 202 20.92 -12.93 2.15
CA GLU A 202 21.62 -11.78 1.58
C GLU A 202 20.66 -10.60 1.43
N ILE A 203 21.13 -9.42 1.84
CA ILE A 203 20.49 -8.14 1.55
C ILE A 203 21.42 -7.29 0.68
N SER A 204 20.83 -6.45 -0.17
CA SER A 204 21.55 -5.46 -0.97
C SER A 204 21.14 -4.05 -0.55
N TYR A 205 22.11 -3.16 -0.44
CA TYR A 205 21.91 -1.79 0.02
C TYR A 205 22.86 -0.82 -0.70
N PRO A 206 22.47 0.46 -0.88
CA PRO A 206 23.38 1.50 -1.38
C PRO A 206 24.55 1.71 -0.42
N VAL A 207 25.76 1.95 -0.93
CA VAL A 207 26.97 2.23 -0.12
C VAL A 207 26.73 3.39 0.86
N SER A 208 25.90 4.37 0.51
CA SER A 208 25.53 5.48 1.41
C SER A 208 24.79 5.03 2.68
N ARG A 209 24.18 3.84 2.68
CA ARG A 209 23.50 3.23 3.85
C ARG A 209 24.38 2.26 4.62
N GLU A 210 25.65 2.09 4.26
CA GLU A 210 26.53 1.17 4.96
C GLU A 210 26.70 1.53 6.45
N SER A 211 26.72 2.82 6.78
CA SER A 211 26.75 3.30 8.17
C SER A 211 25.47 3.04 8.96
N LEU A 212 24.37 2.68 8.28
CA LEU A 212 23.08 2.34 8.89
C LEU A 212 22.94 0.83 9.14
N LEU A 213 23.97 0.04 8.79
CA LEU A 213 24.07 -1.35 9.22
C LEU A 213 24.53 -1.41 10.68
N VAL A 214 23.63 -1.80 11.58
CA VAL A 214 23.89 -1.88 13.01
C VAL A 214 23.98 -3.35 13.43
N PRO A 215 25.19 -3.89 13.67
CA PRO A 215 25.35 -5.21 14.25
C PRO A 215 24.97 -5.21 15.73
N VAL A 216 24.48 -6.34 16.22
CA VAL A 216 24.09 -6.50 17.63
C VAL A 216 25.27 -6.29 18.59
N ASP A 217 26.48 -6.64 18.17
CA ASP A 217 27.71 -6.54 18.98
C ASP A 217 28.00 -5.09 19.41
N ARG A 218 27.55 -4.10 18.63
CA ARG A 218 27.65 -2.67 19.00
C ARG A 218 26.87 -2.34 20.28
N TRP A 219 25.90 -3.18 20.63
CA TRP A 219 24.99 -3.03 21.75
C TRP A 219 25.18 -4.03 22.88
N HIS A 220 26.20 -4.91 22.80
CA HIS A 220 26.43 -5.98 23.78
C HIS A 220 26.37 -5.49 25.23
N ASP A 221 27.08 -4.41 25.56
CA ASP A 221 27.15 -3.87 26.93
C ASP A 221 25.99 -2.94 27.29
N ASN A 222 25.24 -2.45 26.29
CA ASN A 222 24.19 -1.45 26.44
C ASN A 222 22.78 -2.02 26.23
N ASN A 223 22.65 -3.33 26.04
CA ASN A 223 21.38 -4.04 25.88
C ASN A 223 21.33 -5.32 26.73
N PRO A 224 21.47 -5.22 28.07
CA PRO A 224 21.48 -6.39 28.96
C PRO A 224 20.18 -7.20 28.94
N ARG A 225 19.09 -6.63 28.41
CA ARG A 225 17.79 -7.28 28.28
C ARG A 225 17.60 -8.04 26.96
N ASP A 226 18.61 -8.02 26.07
CA ASP A 226 18.56 -8.58 24.71
C ASP A 226 17.30 -8.14 23.94
N LEU A 227 16.89 -6.87 24.07
CA LEU A 227 15.76 -6.32 23.31
C LEU A 227 16.15 -6.08 21.85
N GLY A 228 15.24 -6.27 20.93
CA GLY A 228 15.51 -6.11 19.51
C GLY A 228 16.45 -7.16 18.95
N PHE A 229 17.13 -6.79 17.86
CA PHE A 229 18.03 -7.63 17.10
C PHE A 229 17.54 -9.08 16.90
N HIS A 230 16.28 -9.24 16.49
CA HIS A 230 15.74 -10.55 16.11
C HIS A 230 16.43 -11.10 14.86
N TYR A 231 17.07 -10.24 14.09
CA TYR A 231 18.13 -10.55 13.15
C TYR A 231 19.26 -9.52 13.28
N THR A 232 20.41 -9.80 12.67
CA THR A 232 21.57 -8.89 12.70
C THR A 232 22.42 -9.03 11.42
N PRO A 233 23.04 -7.95 10.92
CA PRO A 233 22.84 -6.55 11.34
C PRO A 233 21.45 -6.04 10.97
N TYR A 234 20.91 -5.10 11.77
CA TYR A 234 19.75 -4.31 11.34
C TYR A 234 20.18 -3.33 10.25
N ASN A 235 19.35 -3.16 9.23
CA ASN A 235 19.64 -2.39 8.03
C ASN A 235 18.66 -1.23 7.86
N PHE A 236 18.77 -0.23 8.73
CA PHE A 236 17.87 0.92 8.70
C PHE A 236 17.93 1.65 7.36
N ASP A 237 16.78 2.12 6.88
CA ASP A 237 16.69 2.85 5.61
C ASP A 237 17.04 4.33 5.76
N SER A 238 17.03 4.83 6.99
CA SER A 238 17.32 6.22 7.33
C SER A 238 18.03 6.38 8.69
N GLN A 239 18.73 7.51 8.88
CA GLN A 239 19.34 7.86 10.16
C GLN A 239 18.30 8.05 11.29
N PRO A 240 17.14 8.71 11.06
CA PRO A 240 16.09 8.78 12.06
C PRO A 240 15.57 7.43 12.57
N GLU A 241 15.54 6.38 11.74
CA GLU A 241 15.20 5.03 12.19
C GLU A 241 16.25 4.44 13.12
N ALA A 242 17.52 4.56 12.76
CA ALA A 242 18.62 4.14 13.63
C ALA A 242 18.55 4.90 14.96
N ASP A 243 18.44 6.24 14.92
CA ASP A 243 18.37 7.08 16.12
C ASP A 243 17.16 6.75 17.00
N PHE A 244 15.98 6.51 16.39
CA PHE A 244 14.77 6.12 17.11
C PHE A 244 14.96 4.80 17.84
N PHE A 245 15.47 3.78 17.13
CA PHE A 245 15.76 2.48 17.73
C PHE A 245 16.78 2.59 18.85
N GLU A 246 17.94 3.22 18.59
CA GLU A 246 19.02 3.37 19.57
C GLU A 246 18.54 4.10 20.83
N ARG A 247 17.74 5.16 20.66
CA ARG A 247 17.19 5.93 21.77
C ARG A 247 16.16 5.14 22.57
N LEU A 248 15.20 4.51 21.88
CA LEU A 248 14.17 3.69 22.51
C LEU A 248 14.81 2.52 23.27
N LEU A 249 15.79 1.84 22.67
CA LEU A 249 16.51 0.73 23.28
C LEU A 249 17.19 1.14 24.58
N ARG A 250 17.86 2.30 24.64
CA ARG A 250 18.46 2.83 25.88
C ARG A 250 17.40 3.10 26.95
N GLN A 251 16.29 3.73 26.58
CA GLN A 251 15.22 4.08 27.51
C GLN A 251 14.54 2.82 28.07
N LEU A 252 14.26 1.81 27.24
CA LEU A 252 13.66 0.54 27.66
C LEU A 252 14.61 -0.33 28.50
N ASN A 253 15.92 -0.23 28.26
CA ASN A 253 16.89 -0.92 29.12
C ASN A 253 16.92 -0.31 30.54
N LEU A 254 16.69 1.00 30.68
CA LEU A 254 16.53 1.66 31.98
C LEU A 254 15.20 1.30 32.65
N ASP A 255 14.10 1.37 31.90
CA ASP A 255 12.75 1.10 32.38
C ASP A 255 11.95 0.41 31.27
N LEU A 256 11.75 -0.90 31.44
CA LEU A 256 11.13 -1.75 30.44
C LEU A 256 9.61 -1.55 30.35
N GLY A 257 8.96 -1.11 31.43
CA GLY A 257 7.51 -1.18 31.58
C GLY A 257 6.96 -2.59 31.26
N GLU A 258 5.89 -2.63 30.48
CA GLU A 258 5.23 -3.84 29.98
C GLU A 258 5.71 -4.29 28.59
N VAL A 259 6.81 -3.72 28.08
CA VAL A 259 7.38 -4.18 26.81
C VAL A 259 7.96 -5.59 26.99
N ASP A 260 7.60 -6.45 26.04
CA ASP A 260 8.18 -7.76 25.86
C ASP A 260 9.40 -7.66 24.94
N ASP A 261 9.25 -7.05 23.77
CA ASP A 261 10.35 -6.85 22.81
C ASP A 261 10.04 -5.74 21.79
N ILE A 262 11.06 -5.33 21.03
CA ILE A 262 10.96 -4.36 19.93
C ILE A 262 11.53 -4.95 18.64
N TYR A 263 10.86 -4.80 17.51
CA TYR A 263 11.26 -5.42 16.25
C TYR A 263 11.38 -4.35 15.18
N PHE A 264 12.52 -4.30 14.47
CA PHE A 264 12.65 -3.51 13.24
C PHE A 264 12.25 -4.39 12.05
N THR A 265 11.12 -4.11 11.43
CA THR A 265 10.49 -4.98 10.42
C THR A 265 10.76 -4.54 8.98
N GLY A 266 11.35 -3.35 8.77
CA GLY A 266 11.56 -2.77 7.44
C GLY A 266 12.41 -3.60 6.46
N ALA A 267 13.19 -4.58 6.94
CA ALA A 267 14.05 -5.40 6.08
C ALA A 267 13.35 -6.56 5.37
N PHE A 268 12.22 -7.03 5.88
CA PHE A 268 11.53 -8.18 5.31
C PHE A 268 10.37 -7.71 4.44
N THR A 269 10.61 -7.64 3.14
CA THR A 269 9.62 -7.19 2.14
C THR A 269 9.02 -8.34 1.33
N SER A 270 9.42 -9.59 1.60
CA SER A 270 9.00 -10.77 0.86
C SER A 270 8.15 -11.71 1.71
N GLY A 271 7.00 -12.16 1.18
CA GLY A 271 6.03 -13.01 1.89
C GLY A 271 6.53 -14.40 2.30
N ASN A 272 7.68 -14.84 1.77
CA ASN A 272 8.34 -16.05 2.24
C ASN A 272 9.11 -15.83 3.56
N LYS A 273 9.46 -14.59 3.92
CA LYS A 273 10.23 -14.26 5.14
C LYS A 273 9.37 -13.64 6.24
N THR A 274 8.20 -13.10 5.93
CA THR A 274 7.27 -12.50 6.90
C THR A 274 5.84 -12.56 6.36
N ASP A 275 4.86 -12.69 7.24
CA ASP A 275 3.44 -12.49 6.90
C ASP A 275 2.97 -11.06 7.22
N PHE A 276 3.82 -10.26 7.88
CA PHE A 276 3.53 -8.88 8.28
C PHE A 276 3.66 -7.91 7.09
N LEU A 277 2.71 -8.02 6.15
CA LEU A 277 2.67 -7.23 4.92
C LEU A 277 1.36 -6.44 4.85
N ILE A 278 1.45 -5.12 4.89
CA ILE A 278 0.28 -4.23 4.80
C ILE A 278 -0.05 -3.98 3.34
N GLU A 279 -1.25 -4.42 2.94
CA GLU A 279 -1.76 -4.21 1.59
C GLU A 279 -2.34 -2.80 1.42
N TYR A 280 -1.97 -2.13 0.33
CA TYR A 280 -2.54 -0.85 -0.05
C TYR A 280 -2.61 -0.73 -1.58
N ARG A 281 -3.51 0.11 -2.06
CA ARG A 281 -3.66 0.39 -3.48
C ARG A 281 -2.89 1.65 -3.84
N ASP A 282 -1.86 1.53 -4.69
CA ASP A 282 -1.03 2.66 -5.11
C ASP A 282 -1.83 3.69 -5.95
N VAL A 283 -1.19 4.82 -6.28
CA VAL A 283 -1.81 5.91 -7.05
C VAL A 283 -2.28 5.48 -8.45
N ALA A 284 -1.67 4.43 -9.02
CA ALA A 284 -2.05 3.84 -10.30
C ALA A 284 -3.16 2.78 -10.16
N GLY A 285 -3.66 2.56 -8.93
CA GLY A 285 -4.70 1.59 -8.68
C GLY A 285 -4.19 0.14 -8.56
N LYS A 286 -2.88 -0.10 -8.45
CA LYS A 286 -2.31 -1.45 -8.31
C LYS A 286 -2.12 -1.80 -6.83
N TRP A 287 -2.44 -3.04 -6.48
CA TRP A 287 -2.17 -3.57 -5.15
C TRP A 287 -0.66 -3.69 -4.91
N ARG A 288 -0.24 -3.21 -3.74
CA ARG A 288 1.13 -3.23 -3.25
C ARG A 288 1.11 -3.68 -1.79
N THR A 289 2.22 -4.24 -1.36
CA THR A 289 2.48 -4.50 0.06
C THR A 289 3.63 -3.62 0.52
N TYR A 290 3.65 -3.32 1.81
CA TYR A 290 4.83 -2.78 2.49
C TYR A 290 4.87 -3.29 3.93
N THR A 291 6.05 -3.21 4.52
CA THR A 291 6.27 -3.58 5.92
C THR A 291 6.57 -2.29 6.69
N PRO A 292 5.86 -2.00 7.78
CA PRO A 292 6.15 -0.87 8.65
C PRO A 292 7.57 -0.94 9.24
N ASP A 293 8.07 0.19 9.74
CA ASP A 293 9.45 0.25 10.25
C ASP A 293 9.63 -0.55 11.55
N PHE A 294 8.77 -0.33 12.55
CA PHE A 294 8.88 -0.99 13.86
C PHE A 294 7.59 -1.57 14.38
N VAL A 295 7.74 -2.65 15.16
CA VAL A 295 6.70 -3.23 16.01
C VAL A 295 7.22 -3.29 17.45
N ILE A 296 6.56 -2.60 18.37
CA ILE A 296 6.81 -2.68 19.81
C ILE A 296 5.73 -3.55 20.42
N ARG A 297 6.14 -4.66 21.05
CA ARG A 297 5.22 -5.66 21.59
C ARG A 297 5.21 -5.60 23.11
N ARG A 298 4.02 -5.65 23.68
CA ARG A 298 3.81 -5.78 25.13
C ARG A 298 3.62 -7.24 25.56
N ARG A 299 3.83 -7.50 26.85
CA ARG A 299 3.62 -8.84 27.45
C ARG A 299 2.17 -9.30 27.40
N ASP A 300 1.23 -8.36 27.35
CA ASP A 300 -0.21 -8.64 27.21
C ASP A 300 -0.64 -8.92 25.75
N GLY A 301 0.32 -8.93 24.80
CA GLY A 301 0.07 -9.22 23.39
C GLY A 301 -0.23 -7.99 22.53
N ARG A 302 -0.51 -6.84 23.14
CA ARG A 302 -0.76 -5.60 22.37
C ARG A 302 0.50 -5.12 21.69
N CYS A 303 0.33 -4.54 20.51
CA CYS A 303 1.42 -4.05 19.69
C CYS A 303 1.21 -2.59 19.29
N LEU A 304 2.31 -1.84 19.28
CA LEU A 304 2.39 -0.52 18.69
C LEU A 304 3.24 -0.61 17.43
N ILE A 305 2.65 -0.24 16.30
CA ILE A 305 3.34 -0.08 15.04
C ILE A 305 3.85 1.35 14.96
N VAL A 306 5.13 1.52 14.64
CA VAL A 306 5.74 2.85 14.47
C VAL A 306 6.30 2.96 13.08
N GLU A 307 5.89 4.01 12.39
CA GLU A 307 6.41 4.37 11.07
C GLU A 307 7.13 5.73 11.17
N ILE A 308 8.35 5.80 10.65
CA ILE A 308 9.16 7.01 10.66
C ILE A 308 9.10 7.65 9.29
N LYS A 309 8.77 8.95 9.26
CA LYS A 309 8.61 9.71 8.02
C LYS A 309 9.35 11.02 8.07
N MET A 310 9.69 11.53 6.89
CA MET A 310 10.17 12.89 6.74
C MET A 310 9.08 13.86 7.21
N ASN A 311 9.45 14.83 8.04
CA ASN A 311 8.52 15.83 8.58
C ASN A 311 7.80 16.65 7.49
N SER A 312 8.41 16.81 6.32
CA SER A 312 7.76 17.44 5.17
C SER A 312 6.51 16.69 4.66
N LEU A 313 6.35 15.43 5.05
CA LEU A 313 5.21 14.59 4.66
C LEU A 313 4.05 14.64 5.66
N GLU A 314 4.23 15.27 6.82
CA GLU A 314 3.24 15.29 7.90
C GLU A 314 1.91 15.88 7.44
N THR A 315 1.95 17.09 6.86
CA THR A 315 0.73 17.78 6.41
C THR A 315 0.00 17.04 5.30
N GLU A 316 0.71 16.40 4.35
CA GLU A 316 0.05 15.65 3.28
C GLU A 316 -0.61 14.35 3.79
N ILE A 317 0.04 13.67 4.75
CA ILE A 317 -0.49 12.46 5.37
C ILE A 317 -1.74 12.82 6.19
N GLU A 318 -1.70 13.90 6.98
CA GLU A 318 -2.85 14.38 7.75
C GLU A 318 -4.04 14.74 6.84
N GLN A 319 -3.79 15.44 5.74
CA GLN A 319 -4.83 15.77 4.77
C GLN A 319 -5.45 14.52 4.15
N ASP A 320 -4.65 13.52 3.79
CA ASP A 320 -5.16 12.27 3.23
C ASP A 320 -5.95 11.43 4.25
N LEU A 321 -5.54 11.45 5.52
CA LEU A 321 -6.30 10.82 6.61
C LEU A 321 -7.65 11.50 6.84
N GLN A 322 -7.70 12.84 6.79
CA GLN A 322 -8.95 13.61 6.89
C GLN A 322 -9.87 13.36 5.70
N ARG A 323 -9.30 13.20 4.50
CA ARG A 323 -10.06 12.84 3.29
C ARG A 323 -10.68 11.46 3.42
N ASP A 324 -9.91 10.48 3.91
CA ASP A 324 -10.45 9.14 4.20
C ASP A 324 -11.58 9.17 5.25
N ASP A 325 -11.46 10.00 6.30
CA ASP A 325 -12.54 10.23 7.27
C ASP A 325 -13.80 10.84 6.64
N ALA A 326 -13.64 11.67 5.61
CA ALA A 326 -14.73 12.23 4.83
C ALA A 326 -15.29 11.27 3.75
N GLY A 327 -14.77 10.05 3.65
CA GLY A 327 -15.15 9.06 2.63
C GLY A 327 -14.49 9.28 1.27
N GLU A 328 -13.51 10.17 1.18
CA GLU A 328 -12.74 10.43 -0.03
C GLU A 328 -11.43 9.61 -0.08
N PRO A 329 -10.97 9.17 -1.27
CA PRO A 329 -9.76 8.36 -1.38
C PRO A 329 -8.50 9.22 -1.23
N ALA A 330 -7.54 8.79 -0.41
CA ALA A 330 -6.20 9.39 -0.31
C ALA A 330 -5.52 9.56 -1.69
N THR A 331 -4.81 10.67 -1.89
CA THR A 331 -4.19 11.04 -3.18
C THR A 331 -2.70 10.77 -3.21
N THR A 332 -2.00 10.83 -2.08
CA THR A 332 -0.55 10.63 -2.02
C THR A 332 -0.18 9.17 -1.77
N LYS A 333 1.07 8.81 -2.08
CA LYS A 333 1.59 7.46 -1.83
C LYS A 333 1.64 7.15 -0.34
N GLU A 334 2.18 8.06 0.47
CA GLU A 334 2.35 7.82 1.91
C GLU A 334 1.01 7.97 2.65
N GLY A 335 0.11 8.86 2.20
CA GLY A 335 -1.27 8.92 2.70
C GLY A 335 -2.05 7.62 2.45
N ARG A 336 -1.89 6.97 1.28
CA ARG A 336 -2.52 5.67 1.00
C ARG A 336 -2.03 4.55 1.93
N LYS A 337 -0.74 4.57 2.29
CA LYS A 337 -0.19 3.65 3.29
C LYS A 337 -0.74 3.97 4.69
N ALA A 338 -0.78 5.25 5.06
CA ALA A 338 -1.34 5.70 6.34
C ALA A 338 -2.79 5.27 6.52
N VAL A 339 -3.62 5.43 5.48
CA VAL A 339 -5.01 4.96 5.45
C VAL A 339 -5.10 3.44 5.60
N ALA A 340 -4.22 2.68 4.95
CA ALA A 340 -4.20 1.23 5.09
C ALA A 340 -3.89 0.80 6.54
N LEU A 341 -2.89 1.40 7.18
CA LEU A 341 -2.59 1.16 8.61
C LEU A 341 -3.74 1.58 9.52
N LYS A 342 -4.34 2.75 9.27
CA LYS A 342 -5.49 3.24 10.04
C LYS A 342 -6.65 2.24 10.01
N ARG A 343 -7.03 1.75 8.82
CA ARG A 343 -8.08 0.72 8.69
C ARG A 343 -7.73 -0.56 9.44
N TRP A 344 -6.46 -0.95 9.41
CA TRP A 344 -6.02 -2.17 10.08
C TRP A 344 -6.08 -2.06 11.60
N THR A 345 -5.71 -0.91 12.15
CA THR A 345 -5.84 -0.63 13.60
C THR A 345 -7.29 -0.39 14.03
N GLN A 346 -8.13 0.21 13.19
CA GLN A 346 -9.57 0.33 13.45
C GLN A 346 -10.28 -1.03 13.52
N LEU A 347 -9.80 -2.02 12.77
CA LEU A 347 -10.28 -3.40 12.86
C LEU A 347 -9.76 -4.13 14.11
N ASN A 348 -8.68 -3.63 14.72
CA ASN A 348 -7.97 -4.24 15.84
C ASN A 348 -7.71 -3.26 17.00
N PRO A 349 -8.69 -2.47 17.47
CA PRO A 349 -8.43 -1.33 18.36
C PRO A 349 -7.90 -1.74 19.74
N ASP A 350 -8.26 -2.94 20.20
CA ASP A 350 -7.83 -3.47 21.50
C ASP A 350 -6.43 -4.09 21.46
N GLN A 351 -5.94 -4.46 20.26
CA GLN A 351 -4.67 -5.18 20.08
C GLN A 351 -3.59 -4.33 19.40
N LEU A 352 -3.95 -3.44 18.48
CA LEU A 352 -3.03 -2.66 17.66
C LEU A 352 -3.22 -1.16 17.87
N LYS A 353 -2.10 -0.47 18.09
CA LYS A 353 -1.98 0.97 17.92
C LYS A 353 -0.99 1.26 16.79
N TYR A 354 -1.13 2.40 16.14
CA TYR A 354 -0.15 2.89 15.19
C TYR A 354 0.18 4.35 15.50
N GLN A 355 1.42 4.76 15.20
CA GLN A 355 1.83 6.16 15.27
C GLN A 355 2.83 6.48 14.14
N PHE A 356 2.84 7.74 13.75
CA PHE A 356 3.90 8.30 12.90
C PHE A 356 4.89 9.08 13.75
N VAL A 357 6.18 8.89 13.47
CA VAL A 357 7.24 9.73 14.01
C VAL A 357 7.82 10.55 12.86
N PHE A 358 7.52 11.84 12.87
CA PHE A 358 8.01 12.78 11.87
C PHE A 358 9.38 13.32 12.26
N ALA A 359 10.37 13.13 11.39
CA ALA A 359 11.74 13.54 11.62
C ALA A 359 12.33 14.21 10.37
N SER A 360 13.33 15.06 10.58
CA SER A 360 14.11 15.63 9.48
C SER A 360 15.37 14.79 9.28
N THR A 361 16.55 15.41 9.28
CA THR A 361 17.82 14.69 9.41
C THR A 361 18.08 14.26 10.85
N THR A 362 17.41 14.87 11.83
CA THR A 362 17.53 14.55 13.24
C THR A 362 16.18 14.17 13.84
N LEU A 363 16.22 13.25 14.80
CA LEU A 363 15.04 12.80 15.54
C LEU A 363 14.63 13.86 16.59
N PRO A 364 13.34 14.25 16.67
CA PRO A 364 12.85 15.18 17.69
C PRO A 364 13.08 14.67 19.13
N SER A 365 13.19 15.60 20.08
CA SER A 365 13.38 15.26 21.49
C SER A 365 12.21 14.49 22.09
N GLY A 366 10.98 14.59 21.57
CA GLY A 366 9.83 13.80 22.07
C GLY A 366 9.51 12.54 21.27
N ALA A 367 10.34 12.16 20.29
CA ALA A 367 9.98 11.15 19.30
C ALA A 367 9.67 9.76 19.85
N THR A 368 10.16 9.41 21.04
CA THR A 368 9.90 8.12 21.69
C THR A 368 8.85 8.19 22.79
N ASP A 369 8.31 9.37 23.09
CA ASP A 369 7.47 9.60 24.27
C ASP A 369 6.14 8.82 24.20
N GLU A 370 5.52 8.77 23.02
CA GLU A 370 4.29 8.00 22.81
C GLU A 370 4.54 6.49 22.95
N THR A 371 5.66 5.99 22.40
CA THR A 371 6.09 4.59 22.58
C THR A 371 6.34 4.24 24.04
N LEU A 372 6.97 5.14 24.80
CA LEU A 372 7.20 4.95 26.24
C LEU A 372 5.91 5.06 27.05
N THR A 373 4.97 5.89 26.62
CA THR A 373 3.64 5.97 27.23
C THR A 373 2.90 4.66 27.01
N PHE A 374 2.92 4.12 25.79
CA PHE A 374 2.37 2.81 25.47
C PHE A 374 3.02 1.68 26.29
N ALA A 375 4.34 1.74 26.49
CA ALA A 375 5.09 0.78 27.31
C ALA A 375 4.68 0.79 28.78
N ARG A 376 4.28 1.95 29.32
CA ARG A 376 3.97 2.15 30.75
C ARG A 376 2.47 2.16 31.06
N GLN A 377 1.61 2.09 30.06
CA GLN A 377 0.18 2.18 30.27
C GLN A 377 -0.31 0.96 31.09
N ASP A 378 -0.55 1.17 32.37
CA ASP A 378 -1.21 0.24 33.29
C ASP A 378 -2.72 0.30 33.08
N ASP A 379 -3.31 -0.78 32.57
CA ASP A 379 -4.76 -0.90 32.42
C ASP A 379 -5.41 -1.67 33.58
N SER A 380 -4.77 -1.69 34.76
CA SER A 380 -5.43 -2.14 35.98
C SER A 380 -6.49 -1.12 36.43
N LYS A 381 -7.68 -1.22 35.81
CA LYS A 381 -8.94 -0.67 36.31
C LYS A 381 -10.04 -1.70 36.24
#